data_AF-A0A293LSG4-F1
#
_entry.id   AF-A0A293LSG4-F1
#
_cell.length_a   1.000
_cell.length_b   1.000
_cell.length_c   1.000
_cell.angle_alpha   90.00
_cell.angle_beta   90.00
_cell.angle_gamma   90.00
#
_symmetry.space_group_name_H-M   'P 1'
#
loop_
_entity.id
_entity.type
_entity.pdbx_description
1 polymer ?
#
loop_
_entity_poly.entity_id
_entity_poly.type
_entity_poly.pdbx_seq_one_letter_code
_entity_poly.pdbx_strand_id
1 'polypeptide(L)'
;MDQSDPQADEAATADKQPENDDEDVSVLCRIHKPQDSLLSGSRGWTNYRGLFNFCIILLILSNGRVALENLIKYGILVDPVKWIRVLLLDPGSWPPVYITFGLNFCILFSLSIEKLIAAGKISGGIARNLQVINFFLILLVPPIVVLKWNCNPGK
;
A
#
# COMPACT_ATOMS: atom_id res chain seq x y z
N MET A 1 -31.14 -51.30 -23.87
CA MET A 1 -31.50 -50.12 -24.68
C MET A 1 -31.81 -49.03 -23.66
N ASP A 2 -30.81 -48.54 -22.94
CA ASP A 2 -29.73 -47.63 -23.32
C ASP A 2 -30.11 -46.15 -23.11
N GLN A 3 -29.30 -45.54 -22.24
CA GLN A 3 -28.95 -44.13 -22.02
C GLN A 3 -29.95 -43.02 -21.65
N SER A 4 -29.45 -42.23 -20.71
CA SER A 4 -29.96 -41.08 -19.97
C SER A 4 -29.61 -39.74 -20.62
N ASP A 5 -30.49 -38.75 -20.40
CA ASP A 5 -30.27 -37.27 -20.34
C ASP A 5 -29.80 -36.56 -21.64
N PRO A 6 -29.69 -35.21 -21.74
CA PRO A 6 -30.28 -34.07 -20.99
C PRO A 6 -30.76 -32.88 -21.90
N GLN A 7 -31.26 -31.81 -21.25
CA GLN A 7 -31.05 -30.38 -21.56
C GLN A 7 -31.61 -29.69 -22.82
N ALA A 8 -31.74 -28.37 -22.61
CA ALA A 8 -31.76 -27.28 -23.58
C ALA A 8 -33.12 -26.96 -24.21
N ASP A 9 -33.48 -25.71 -24.45
CA ASP A 9 -32.98 -24.39 -24.06
C ASP A 9 -34.04 -23.41 -24.58
N GLU A 10 -34.13 -22.25 -23.94
CA GLU A 10 -34.27 -20.95 -24.62
C GLU A 10 -35.38 -20.77 -25.68
N ALA A 11 -36.48 -20.12 -25.29
CA ALA A 11 -37.37 -19.47 -26.25
C ALA A 11 -37.95 -18.16 -25.69
N ALA A 12 -37.87 -17.12 -26.53
CA ALA A 12 -38.41 -15.76 -26.40
C ALA A 12 -37.60 -14.84 -25.45
N THR A 13 -37.03 -13.73 -25.91
CA THR A 13 -37.72 -12.57 -26.53
C THR A 13 -36.75 -11.85 -27.49
N ALA A 14 -36.94 -11.92 -28.81
CA ALA A 14 -37.54 -10.87 -29.68
C ALA A 14 -37.11 -9.41 -29.36
N ASP A 15 -36.37 -8.74 -30.25
CA ASP A 15 -36.93 -7.93 -31.36
C ASP A 15 -35.89 -6.96 -31.99
N LYS A 16 -35.84 -7.01 -33.33
CA LYS A 16 -35.41 -6.01 -34.35
C LYS A 16 -33.98 -5.43 -34.42
N GLN A 17 -33.25 -5.95 -35.40
CA GLN A 17 -32.45 -5.16 -36.33
C GLN A 17 -33.36 -4.37 -37.30
N PRO A 18 -33.03 -3.11 -37.67
CA PRO A 18 -33.50 -2.56 -38.93
C PRO A 18 -32.51 -2.92 -40.05
N GLU A 19 -33.04 -3.70 -40.98
CA GLU A 19 -32.62 -3.83 -42.37
C GLU A 19 -32.77 -2.45 -43.06
N ASN A 20 -31.76 -2.04 -43.82
CA ASN A 20 -31.86 -1.03 -44.86
C ASN A 20 -30.75 -1.30 -45.87
N ASP A 21 -31.19 -1.61 -47.09
CA ASP A 21 -30.40 -2.06 -48.22
C ASP A 21 -29.61 -0.93 -48.90
N ASP A 22 -28.39 -1.28 -49.29
CA ASP A 22 -27.66 -0.95 -50.52
C ASP A 22 -27.73 0.47 -51.10
N GLU A 23 -26.64 1.23 -50.95
CA GLU A 23 -26.10 2.15 -51.97
C GLU A 23 -24.56 2.12 -51.91
N ASP A 24 -23.95 1.52 -52.92
CA ASP A 24 -22.51 1.51 -53.21
C ASP A 24 -21.96 2.94 -53.37
N VAL A 25 -21.06 3.38 -52.48
CA VAL A 25 -19.79 4.07 -52.82
C VAL A 25 -19.02 4.26 -51.51
N SER A 26 -17.76 3.82 -51.52
CA SER A 26 -16.81 3.79 -50.41
C SER A 26 -17.01 2.61 -49.45
N VAL A 27 -16.41 1.51 -49.86
CA VAL A 27 -15.64 0.60 -49.00
C VAL A 27 -14.60 1.42 -48.20
N LEU A 28 -15.05 2.35 -47.36
CA LEU A 28 -14.30 2.83 -46.20
C LEU A 28 -14.36 1.68 -45.22
N CYS A 29 -13.54 0.66 -45.51
CA CYS A 29 -13.16 -0.38 -44.58
C CYS A 29 -12.92 0.33 -43.26
N ARG A 30 -13.83 0.17 -42.28
CA ARG A 30 -13.71 0.81 -40.99
C ARG A 30 -12.54 0.13 -40.29
N ILE A 31 -11.35 0.65 -40.54
CA ILE A 31 -10.06 0.14 -40.06
C ILE A 31 -9.96 0.31 -38.53
N HIS A 32 -10.80 1.20 -37.97
CA HIS A 32 -10.89 1.44 -36.54
C HIS A 32 -11.79 0.39 -35.86
N LYS A 33 -11.16 -0.55 -35.16
CA LYS A 33 -11.82 -1.50 -34.26
C LYS A 33 -11.81 -0.93 -32.84
N PRO A 34 -12.89 -1.07 -32.05
CA PRO A 34 -12.85 -0.73 -30.63
C PRO A 34 -11.75 -1.55 -29.97
N GLN A 35 -10.68 -0.86 -29.55
CA GLN A 35 -9.51 -1.46 -28.95
C GLN A 35 -9.29 -0.80 -27.59
N ASP A 36 -9.38 -1.60 -26.53
CA ASP A 36 -8.97 -1.17 -25.20
C ASP A 36 -7.51 -0.71 -25.24
N SER A 37 -7.23 0.39 -24.52
CA SER A 37 -5.87 0.91 -24.33
C SER A 37 -4.93 -0.23 -23.97
N LEU A 38 -3.70 -0.20 -24.50
CA LEU A 38 -2.69 -1.20 -24.20
C LEU A 38 -2.32 -1.30 -22.71
N LEU A 39 -2.69 -0.29 -21.91
CA LEU A 39 -2.52 -0.25 -20.46
C LEU A 39 -3.82 -0.59 -19.69
N SER A 40 -4.89 -0.95 -20.40
CA SER A 40 -6.15 -1.36 -19.77
C SER A 40 -5.98 -2.74 -19.16
N GLY A 41 -6.30 -2.88 -17.88
CA GLY A 41 -6.21 -4.15 -17.14
C GLY A 41 -7.14 -5.26 -17.68
N SER A 42 -8.10 -4.92 -18.54
CA SER A 42 -8.99 -5.87 -19.24
C SER A 42 -8.29 -6.60 -20.40
N ARG A 43 -7.18 -6.08 -20.91
CA ARG A 43 -6.48 -6.65 -22.06
C ARG A 43 -5.37 -7.57 -21.57
N GLY A 44 -5.41 -8.85 -21.93
CA GLY A 44 -4.44 -9.91 -21.54
C GLY A 44 -3.01 -9.72 -22.05
N TRP A 45 -2.57 -8.49 -22.31
CA TRP A 45 -1.21 -8.13 -22.69
C TRP A 45 -0.34 -7.98 -21.43
N THR A 46 0.63 -8.86 -21.24
CA THR A 46 1.49 -8.92 -20.03
C THR A 46 2.94 -8.53 -20.28
N ASN A 47 3.31 -8.20 -21.54
CA ASN A 47 4.68 -7.95 -21.94
C ASN A 47 5.10 -6.46 -21.85
N TYR A 48 5.07 -5.90 -20.64
CA TYR A 48 5.51 -4.51 -20.36
C TYR A 48 7.03 -4.36 -20.14
N ARG A 49 7.81 -5.42 -20.33
CA ARG A 49 9.25 -5.44 -20.03
C ARG A 49 10.03 -4.34 -20.76
N GLY A 50 9.65 -4.02 -22.00
CA GLY A 50 10.27 -2.96 -22.79
C GLY A 50 10.00 -1.56 -22.24
N LEU A 51 8.74 -1.29 -21.87
CA LEU A 51 8.34 -0.01 -21.25
C LEU A 51 9.00 0.16 -19.88
N PHE A 52 9.00 -0.89 -19.05
CA PHE A 52 9.63 -0.88 -17.74
C PHE A 52 11.15 -0.63 -17.83
N ASN A 53 11.84 -1.33 -18.74
CA ASN A 53 13.27 -1.10 -18.98
C ASN A 53 13.55 0.33 -19.44
N PHE A 54 12.72 0.87 -20.33
CA PHE A 54 12.83 2.25 -20.77
C PHE A 54 12.63 3.24 -19.61
N CYS A 55 11.63 3.03 -18.75
CA CYS A 55 11.44 3.85 -17.55
C CYS A 55 12.65 3.83 -16.61
N ILE A 56 13.29 2.66 -16.41
CA ILE A 56 14.52 2.55 -15.62
C ILE A 56 15.66 3.33 -16.27
N ILE A 57 15.86 3.18 -17.58
CA ILE A 57 16.91 3.88 -18.32
C ILE A 57 16.69 5.40 -18.24
N LEU A 58 15.46 5.88 -18.44
CA LEU A 58 15.13 7.29 -18.29
C LEU A 58 15.34 7.80 -16.86
N LEU A 59 14.98 7.00 -15.86
CA LEU A 59 15.18 7.35 -14.45
C LEU A 59 16.67 7.52 -14.14
N ILE A 60 17.51 6.58 -14.59
CA ILE A 60 18.97 6.60 -14.40
C ILE A 60 19.59 7.74 -15.20
N LEU A 61 19.17 7.99 -16.44
CA LEU A 61 19.74 9.04 -17.26
C LEU A 61 19.37 10.44 -16.71
N SER A 62 18.13 10.60 -16.24
CA SER A 62 17.61 11.88 -15.74
C SER A 62 18.09 12.21 -14.32
N ASN A 63 18.26 11.20 -13.46
CA ASN A 63 18.58 11.40 -12.04
C ASN A 63 19.93 10.82 -11.63
N GLY A 64 20.59 10.00 -12.45
CA GLY A 64 21.80 9.27 -12.08
C GLY A 64 22.98 10.16 -11.73
N ARG A 65 23.18 11.27 -12.46
CA ARG A 65 24.24 12.25 -12.12
C ARG A 65 24.02 12.86 -10.75
N VAL A 66 22.81 13.34 -10.47
CA VAL A 66 22.45 13.96 -9.18
C VAL A 66 22.45 12.91 -8.06
N ALA A 67 22.00 11.68 -8.34
CA ALA A 67 22.01 10.57 -7.40
C ALA A 67 23.43 10.13 -7.04
N LEU A 68 24.35 10.07 -8.01
CA LEU A 68 25.75 9.70 -7.80
C LEU A 68 26.52 10.83 -7.12
N GLU A 69 26.25 12.08 -7.48
CA GLU A 69 26.77 13.25 -6.76
C GLU A 69 26.28 13.27 -5.31
N ASN A 70 25.00 12.97 -5.07
CA ASN A 70 24.46 12.84 -3.73
C ASN A 70 24.98 11.60 -3.00
N LEU A 71 25.29 10.50 -3.68
CA LEU A 71 25.87 9.30 -3.08
C LEU A 71 27.35 9.50 -2.73
N ILE A 72 28.11 10.31 -3.46
CA ILE A 72 29.51 10.60 -3.11
C ILE A 72 29.59 11.73 -2.09
N LYS A 73 28.74 12.76 -2.19
CA LYS A 73 28.67 13.86 -1.21
C LYS A 73 28.01 13.46 0.10
N TYR A 74 26.93 12.67 0.04
CA TYR A 74 26.12 12.27 1.20
C TYR A 74 26.07 10.75 1.47
N GLY A 75 26.56 9.88 0.57
CA GLY A 75 26.59 8.44 0.86
C GLY A 75 27.54 8.14 2.00
N ILE A 76 27.19 7.17 2.85
CA ILE A 76 27.78 6.89 4.18
C ILE A 76 28.00 8.13 5.08
N LEU A 77 27.58 9.34 4.68
CA LEU A 77 27.62 10.54 5.51
C LEU A 77 26.52 10.53 6.60
N VAL A 78 25.53 9.63 6.47
CA VAL A 78 24.89 8.99 7.62
C VAL A 78 25.94 8.05 8.19
N ASP A 79 26.90 8.61 8.90
CA ASP A 79 27.88 7.81 9.64
C ASP A 79 27.09 7.02 10.68
N PRO A 80 26.92 5.69 10.53
CA PRO A 80 26.09 4.90 11.42
C PRO A 80 26.60 5.01 12.86
N VAL A 81 27.91 5.26 13.03
CA VAL A 81 28.54 5.47 14.33
C VAL A 81 28.14 6.83 14.92
N LYS A 82 27.97 7.88 14.11
CA LYS A 82 27.39 9.16 14.59
C LYS A 82 25.93 8.99 14.98
N TRP A 83 25.13 8.24 14.22
CA TRP A 83 23.74 7.95 14.57
C TRP A 83 23.64 7.18 15.88
N ILE A 84 24.49 6.17 16.09
CA ILE A 84 24.60 5.43 17.34
C ILE A 84 25.12 6.31 18.48
N ARG A 85 26.11 7.19 18.23
CA ARG A 85 26.60 8.12 19.26
C ARG A 85 25.54 9.13 19.67
N VAL A 86 24.79 9.71 18.74
CA VAL A 86 23.67 10.60 19.06
C VAL A 86 22.57 9.83 19.81
N LEU A 87 22.31 8.57 19.43
CA LEU A 87 21.37 7.70 20.14
C LEU A 87 21.78 7.45 21.60
N LEU A 88 23.09 7.30 21.89
CA LEU A 88 23.61 7.03 23.24
C LEU A 88 23.93 8.29 24.06
N LEU A 89 24.40 9.38 23.46
CA LEU A 89 24.76 10.62 24.16
C LEU A 89 23.60 11.59 24.32
N ASP A 90 22.64 11.58 23.40
CA ASP A 90 21.55 12.56 23.35
C ASP A 90 20.21 11.82 23.31
N PRO A 91 19.86 11.07 24.37
CA PRO A 91 18.73 10.17 24.36
C PRO A 91 17.45 10.91 23.96
N GLY A 92 17.28 12.18 24.34
CA GLY A 92 16.06 12.96 24.10
C GLY A 92 15.74 13.28 22.63
N SER A 93 16.71 13.39 21.73
CA SER A 93 16.52 14.15 20.49
C SER A 93 15.69 13.45 19.38
N TRP A 94 15.14 12.24 19.63
CA TRP A 94 14.56 11.38 18.58
C TRP A 94 13.09 11.02 18.85
N PRO A 95 12.16 11.96 18.62
CA PRO A 95 10.72 11.74 18.77
C PRO A 95 10.21 10.45 18.09
N PRO A 96 10.65 10.06 16.88
CA PRO A 96 10.18 8.82 16.24
C PRO A 96 10.59 7.54 16.97
N VAL A 97 11.78 7.53 17.57
CA VAL A 97 12.28 6.37 18.34
C VAL A 97 11.46 6.22 19.61
N TYR A 98 11.17 7.32 20.31
CA TYR A 98 10.29 7.32 21.48
C TYR A 98 8.87 6.85 21.17
N ILE A 99 8.30 7.31 20.06
CA ILE A 99 6.96 6.87 19.62
C ILE A 99 6.99 5.37 19.34
N THR A 100 8.03 4.88 18.67
CA THR A 100 8.19 3.45 18.35
C THR A 100 8.31 2.61 19.62
N PHE A 101 9.20 2.97 20.55
CA PHE A 101 9.36 2.25 21.81
C PHE A 101 8.09 2.31 22.67
N GLY A 102 7.44 3.47 22.78
CA GLY A 102 6.18 3.64 23.51
C GLY A 102 5.05 2.79 22.94
N LEU A 103 4.94 2.71 21.61
CA LEU A 103 3.94 1.88 20.95
C LEU A 103 4.20 0.39 21.15
N ASN A 104 5.46 -0.05 21.03
CA ASN A 104 5.85 -1.43 21.32
C ASN A 104 5.56 -1.81 22.77
N PHE A 105 5.78 -0.91 23.72
CA PHE A 105 5.43 -1.13 25.13
C PHE A 105 3.92 -1.31 25.32
N CYS A 106 3.08 -0.51 24.66
CA CYS A 106 1.62 -0.66 24.70
C CYS A 106 1.13 -2.00 24.12
N ILE A 107 1.83 -2.51 23.09
CA ILE A 107 1.54 -3.83 22.50
C ILE A 107 1.87 -4.95 23.51
N LEU A 108 3.06 -4.91 24.12
CA LEU A 108 3.45 -5.89 25.14
C LEU A 108 2.57 -5.84 26.38
N PHE A 109 2.11 -4.64 26.75
CA PHE A 109 1.19 -4.44 27.85
C PHE A 109 -0.19 -5.06 27.56
N SER A 110 -0.74 -4.85 26.37
CA SER A 110 -1.96 -5.53 25.88
C SER A 110 -1.84 -7.04 25.99
N LEU A 111 -0.75 -7.60 25.46
CA LEU A 111 -0.50 -9.04 25.47
C LEU A 111 -0.35 -9.58 26.91
N SER A 112 0.25 -8.80 27.80
CA SER A 112 0.40 -9.16 29.21
C SER A 112 -0.97 -9.23 29.91
N ILE A 113 -1.87 -8.27 29.65
CA ILE A 113 -3.25 -8.28 30.17
C ILE A 113 -3.98 -9.54 29.69
N GLU A 114 -3.91 -9.84 28.39
CA GLU A 114 -4.53 -11.04 27.82
C GLU A 114 -4.00 -12.33 28.45
N LYS A 115 -2.68 -12.42 28.65
CA LYS A 115 -2.05 -13.55 29.34
C LYS A 115 -2.51 -13.67 30.80
N LEU A 116 -2.70 -12.56 31.50
CA LEU A 116 -3.19 -12.56 32.89
C LEU A 116 -4.67 -12.96 32.99
N ILE A 117 -5.49 -12.61 32.00
CA ILE A 117 -6.88 -13.10 31.88
C ILE A 117 -6.87 -14.61 31.65
N ALA A 118 -6.07 -15.10 30.69
CA ALA A 118 -5.99 -16.52 30.36
C ALA A 118 -5.49 -17.37 31.53
N ALA A 119 -4.61 -16.82 32.38
CA ALA A 119 -4.14 -17.45 33.61
C ALA A 119 -5.13 -17.35 34.78
N GLY A 120 -6.30 -16.71 34.60
CA GLY A 120 -7.33 -16.57 35.64
C GLY A 120 -6.96 -15.65 36.79
N LYS A 121 -5.89 -14.85 36.66
CA LYS A 121 -5.36 -14.02 37.76
C LYS A 121 -6.07 -12.67 37.91
N ILE A 122 -6.79 -12.22 36.89
CA ILE A 122 -7.48 -10.91 36.85
C ILE A 122 -8.95 -11.09 36.48
N SER A 123 -9.83 -10.34 37.16
CA SER A 123 -11.26 -10.26 36.83
C SER A 123 -11.49 -9.52 35.51
N GLY A 124 -12.40 -10.04 34.66
CA GLY A 124 -12.64 -9.52 33.31
C GLY A 124 -13.05 -8.04 33.24
N GLY A 125 -13.75 -7.53 34.26
CA GLY A 125 -14.10 -6.11 34.34
C GLY A 125 -12.88 -5.19 34.48
N ILE A 126 -11.91 -5.59 35.30
CA ILE A 126 -10.65 -4.85 35.51
C ILE A 126 -9.82 -4.90 34.23
N ALA A 127 -9.69 -6.08 33.61
CA ALA A 127 -8.94 -6.21 32.36
C ALA A 127 -9.53 -5.36 31.22
N ARG A 128 -10.87 -5.29 31.11
CA ARG A 128 -11.55 -4.44 30.13
C ARG A 128 -11.21 -2.96 30.33
N ASN A 129 -11.22 -2.48 31.57
CA ASN A 129 -10.86 -1.09 31.88
C ASN A 129 -9.39 -0.80 31.55
N LEU A 130 -8.45 -1.70 31.90
CA LEU A 130 -7.04 -1.55 31.55
C LEU A 130 -6.82 -1.52 30.04
N GLN A 131 -7.53 -2.36 29.29
CA GLN A 131 -7.43 -2.41 27.84
C GLN A 131 -7.96 -1.13 27.18
N VAL A 132 -9.06 -0.57 27.69
CA VAL A 132 -9.58 0.72 27.23
C VAL A 132 -8.54 1.82 27.46
N ILE A 133 -7.93 1.87 28.65
CA ILE A 133 -6.85 2.82 28.97
C ILE A 133 -5.65 2.63 28.02
N ASN A 134 -5.29 1.39 27.69
CA ASN A 134 -4.21 1.10 26.75
C ASN A 134 -4.49 1.64 25.33
N PHE A 135 -5.72 1.51 24.83
CA PHE A 135 -6.11 2.10 23.55
C PHE A 135 -6.06 3.63 23.56
N PHE A 136 -6.51 4.27 24.64
CA PHE A 136 -6.35 5.71 24.80
C PHE A 136 -4.88 6.11 24.81
N LEU A 137 -4.01 5.34 25.48
CA LEU A 137 -2.58 5.59 25.52
C LEU A 137 -1.94 5.48 24.13
N ILE A 138 -2.26 4.43 23.36
CA ILE A 138 -1.79 4.25 21.98
C ILE A 138 -2.18 5.44 21.09
N LEU A 139 -3.38 5.97 21.28
CA LEU A 139 -3.89 7.10 20.49
C LEU A 139 -3.29 8.44 20.92
N LEU A 140 -2.97 8.60 22.21
CA LEU A 140 -2.44 9.85 22.78
C LEU A 140 -0.91 9.95 22.75
N VAL A 141 -0.17 8.84 22.73
CA VAL A 141 1.30 8.83 22.74
C VAL A 141 1.90 9.58 21.53
N PRO A 142 1.52 9.30 20.26
CA PRO A 142 2.05 10.02 19.11
C PRO A 142 1.83 11.55 19.16
N PRO A 143 0.60 12.08 19.39
CA PRO A 143 0.38 13.52 19.43
C PRO A 143 1.06 14.19 20.63
N ILE A 144 1.11 13.56 21.81
CA ILE A 144 1.81 14.11 22.97
C ILE A 144 3.30 14.26 22.68
N VAL A 145 3.94 13.24 22.10
CA VAL A 145 5.37 13.26 21.78
C VAL A 145 5.67 14.31 20.72
N VAL A 146 4.86 14.39 19.65
CA VAL A 146 5.02 15.37 18.57
C VAL A 146 4.87 16.82 19.08
N LEU A 147 3.89 17.09 19.94
CA LEU A 147 3.63 18.42 20.50
C LEU A 147 4.69 18.83 21.54
N LYS A 148 5.17 17.90 22.37
CA LYS A 148 6.20 18.19 23.38
C LYS A 148 7.57 18.43 22.78
N TRP A 149 7.91 17.71 21.72
CA TRP A 149 9.25 17.75 21.13
C TRP A 149 9.42 18.76 19.99
N ASN A 150 8.43 19.62 19.71
CA ASN A 150 8.47 20.57 18.59
C ASN A 150 9.03 19.90 17.32
N CYS A 151 8.43 18.79 16.88
CA CYS A 151 8.71 18.23 15.56
C CYS A 151 8.33 19.26 14.51
N ASN A 152 9.23 20.20 14.25
CA ASN A 152 9.03 21.27 13.30
C ASN A 152 9.13 20.66 11.90
N PRO A 153 8.08 20.70 11.07
CA PRO A 153 8.16 20.20 9.70
C PRO A 153 8.92 21.14 8.75
N GLY A 154 9.52 22.24 9.25
CA GLY A 154 10.08 23.31 8.42
C GLY A 154 11.28 24.04 8.98
N LYS A 155 12.27 23.35 9.57
CA LYS A 155 13.64 23.85 9.68
C LYS A 155 14.60 22.75 9.27
#